data_AF-A0A838A947-F1
#
_entry.id   AF-A0A838A947-F1
#
_cell.length_a   1.000
_cell.length_b   1.000
_cell.length_c   1.000
_cell.angle_alpha   90.00
_cell.angle_beta   90.00
_cell.angle_gamma   90.00
#
_symmetry.space_group_name_H-M   'P 1'
#
loop_
_entity.id
_entity.type
_entity.pdbx_description
1 polymer ?
#
loop_
_entity_poly.entity_id
_entity_poly.type
_entity_poly.pdbx_seq_one_letter_code
_entity_poly.pdbx_strand_id
1 'polypeptide(L)'
;MPELDVTHQERQRRWTVLVRLLLLIPQFIVLYVLYLAAVVVVFIGWFAALVMGRLPGWCFQYLSGYLGYAARVNAYVYLLTDAYPPFAWSAPGHDVGLTLPAQDRLNRLAVLFRIILLIPAYIVAAVVASGWTVLAFFFWLIVLVLGRIPGPVFAASAAALRYELRFMAYTLLVTSAYPKMLFGDDKRVQHGDTAPATTTSDTRPLLLSTGGKVLLVAMIVLGVLGVAGSGATSAAGFDAAETGTSEFGG
;
A
#
# COMPACT_ATOMS: atom_id res chain seq x y z
N MET A 1 2.34 -5.06 14.59
CA MET A 1 2.57 -4.77 13.14
C MET A 1 1.97 -3.40 12.85
N PRO A 2 2.29 -2.71 11.73
CA PRO A 2 1.61 -1.45 11.41
C PRO A 2 0.09 -1.69 11.29
N GLU A 3 -0.67 -0.97 12.09
CA GLU A 3 -2.13 -1.05 12.13
C GLU A 3 -2.71 0.21 11.50
N LEU A 4 -3.52 0.00 10.46
CA LEU A 4 -4.26 1.04 9.76
C LEU A 4 -5.60 1.25 10.45
N ASP A 5 -5.83 2.47 10.91
CA ASP A 5 -7.08 2.94 11.50
C ASP A 5 -7.75 3.91 10.51
N VAL A 6 -8.91 3.51 9.96
CA VAL A 6 -9.73 4.34 9.09
C VAL A 6 -11.19 4.24 9.53
N THR A 7 -11.79 5.38 9.87
CA THR A 7 -13.23 5.47 10.18
C THR A 7 -14.04 5.61 8.89
N HIS A 8 -15.03 4.73 8.66
CA HIS A 8 -15.89 4.79 7.47
C HIS A 8 -16.88 5.97 7.56
N GLN A 9 -16.86 6.87 6.57
CA GLN A 9 -17.86 7.93 6.43
C GLN A 9 -18.88 7.55 5.35
N GLU A 10 -20.16 7.35 5.71
CA GLU A 10 -21.19 6.76 4.84
C GLU A 10 -21.69 7.67 3.68
N ARG A 11 -21.26 8.94 3.60
CA ARG A 11 -21.86 9.91 2.66
C ARG A 11 -20.81 10.73 1.88
N GLN A 12 -20.50 10.28 0.67
CA GLN A 12 -19.59 10.97 -0.23
C GLN A 12 -20.31 11.99 -1.11
N ARG A 13 -19.67 13.15 -1.38
CA ARG A 13 -20.14 14.10 -2.41
C ARG A 13 -19.57 13.72 -3.78
N ARG A 14 -20.46 13.48 -4.76
CA ARG A 14 -20.14 12.94 -6.10
C ARG A 14 -19.14 13.78 -6.92
N TRP A 15 -19.13 15.10 -6.71
CA TRP A 15 -18.28 16.04 -7.45
C TRP A 15 -16.81 15.97 -7.05
N THR A 16 -16.54 15.51 -5.82
CA THR A 16 -15.18 15.44 -5.28
C THR A 16 -14.34 14.41 -6.02
N VAL A 17 -14.93 13.38 -6.65
CA VAL A 17 -14.19 12.32 -7.36
C VAL A 17 -13.51 12.85 -8.64
N LEU A 18 -14.16 13.77 -9.36
CA LEU A 18 -13.58 14.41 -10.56
C LEU A 18 -12.43 15.35 -10.19
N VAL A 19 -12.66 16.22 -9.20
CA VAL A 19 -11.64 17.17 -8.72
C VAL A 19 -10.52 16.46 -7.96
N ARG A 20 -10.78 15.27 -7.41
CA ARG A 20 -9.81 14.46 -6.67
C ARG A 20 -8.59 14.09 -7.52
N LEU A 21 -8.75 13.77 -8.81
CA LEU A 21 -7.61 13.46 -9.68
C LEU A 21 -6.68 14.67 -9.83
N LEU A 22 -7.25 15.87 -10.01
CA LEU A 22 -6.48 17.11 -10.09
C LEU A 22 -5.80 17.46 -8.76
N LEU A 23 -6.51 17.29 -7.64
CA LEU A 23 -5.99 17.50 -6.28
C LEU A 23 -4.92 16.48 -5.87
N LEU A 24 -4.87 15.32 -6.52
CA LEU A 24 -3.85 14.28 -6.32
C LEU A 24 -2.50 14.72 -6.89
N ILE A 25 -2.48 15.53 -7.96
CA ILE A 25 -1.23 15.91 -8.64
C ILE A 25 -0.24 16.57 -7.68
N PRO A 26 -0.63 17.62 -6.89
CA PRO A 26 0.25 18.20 -5.88
C PRO A 26 0.75 17.18 -4.84
N GLN A 27 -0.11 16.26 -4.42
CA GLN A 27 0.22 15.23 -3.43
C GLN A 27 1.25 14.25 -3.96
N PHE A 28 1.12 13.83 -5.22
CA PHE A 28 2.09 12.94 -5.86
C PHE A 28 3.45 13.60 -6.04
N ILE A 29 3.51 14.89 -6.34
CA ILE A 29 4.78 15.62 -6.45
C ILE A 29 5.50 15.60 -5.09
N VAL A 30 4.80 15.95 -4.02
CA VAL A 30 5.38 15.93 -2.66
C VAL A 30 5.79 14.52 -2.25
N LEU A 31 4.92 13.53 -2.48
CA LEU A 31 5.20 12.13 -2.16
C LEU A 31 6.43 11.61 -2.92
N TYR A 32 6.58 11.98 -4.20
CA TYR A 32 7.73 11.60 -5.01
C TYR A 32 9.04 12.20 -4.50
N VAL A 33 9.04 13.49 -4.12
CA VAL A 33 10.20 14.15 -3.52
C VAL A 33 10.57 13.48 -2.19
N LEU A 34 9.58 13.23 -1.31
CA LEU A 34 9.82 12.54 -0.04
C LEU A 34 10.31 11.10 -0.24
N TYR A 35 9.81 10.41 -1.26
CA TYR A 35 10.25 9.07 -1.65
C TYR A 35 11.72 9.06 -2.07
N LEU A 36 12.16 10.03 -2.87
CA LEU A 36 13.55 10.12 -3.29
C LEU A 36 14.50 10.26 -2.09
N ALA A 37 14.14 11.11 -1.13
CA ALA A 37 14.87 11.20 0.13
C ALA A 37 14.76 9.90 0.96
N ALA A 38 13.60 9.24 0.98
CA ALA A 38 13.43 7.95 1.66
C ALA A 38 14.36 6.86 1.11
N VAL A 39 14.58 6.81 -0.21
CA VAL A 39 15.53 5.87 -0.83
C VAL A 39 16.94 6.06 -0.27
N VAL A 40 17.40 7.30 -0.16
CA VAL A 40 18.72 7.62 0.42
C VAL A 40 18.77 7.22 1.89
N VAL A 41 17.74 7.55 2.67
CA VAL A 41 17.67 7.21 4.10
C VAL A 41 17.60 5.71 4.34
N VAL A 42 16.88 4.96 3.50
CA VAL A 42 16.83 3.49 3.53
C VAL A 42 18.20 2.91 3.24
N PHE A 43 18.90 3.42 2.23
CA PHE A 43 20.24 2.95 1.89
C PHE A 43 21.19 3.12 3.08
N ILE A 44 21.23 4.30 3.69
CA ILE A 44 22.03 4.56 4.90
C ILE A 44 21.58 3.68 6.07
N GLY A 45 20.27 3.57 6.28
CA GLY A 45 19.65 2.77 7.33
C GLY A 45 19.94 1.27 7.19
N TRP A 46 20.08 0.77 5.96
CA TRP A 46 20.43 -0.62 5.68
C TRP A 46 21.85 -0.96 6.16
N PHE A 47 22.84 -0.13 5.82
CA PHE A 47 24.21 -0.29 6.35
C PHE A 47 24.26 -0.17 7.87
N ALA A 48 23.58 0.84 8.43
CA ALA A 48 23.50 1.02 9.87
C ALA A 48 22.84 -0.19 10.56
N ALA A 49 21.79 -0.77 9.97
CA ALA A 49 21.13 -1.96 10.49
C ALA A 49 22.01 -3.21 10.42
N LEU A 50 22.87 -3.37 9.41
CA LEU A 50 23.83 -4.47 9.34
C LEU A 50 24.90 -4.39 10.44
N VAL A 51 25.42 -3.19 10.68
CA VAL A 51 26.50 -2.95 11.67
C VAL A 51 25.95 -2.96 13.09
N MET A 52 24.81 -2.32 13.33
CA MET A 52 24.27 -2.06 14.67
C MET A 52 23.11 -2.98 15.06
N GLY A 53 22.51 -3.72 14.11
CA GLY A 53 21.31 -4.53 14.34
C GLY A 53 20.04 -3.70 14.62
N ARG A 54 20.07 -2.39 14.37
CA ARG A 54 18.96 -1.45 14.56
C ARG A 54 19.10 -0.25 13.64
N LEU A 55 17.99 0.40 13.33
CA LEU A 55 18.02 1.68 12.60
C LEU A 55 18.49 2.83 13.52
N PRO A 56 19.26 3.80 13.01
CA PRO A 56 19.47 5.06 13.70
C PRO A 56 18.13 5.77 13.96
N GLY A 57 18.02 6.45 15.11
CA GLY A 57 16.76 7.11 15.51
C GLY A 57 16.25 8.12 14.47
N TRP A 58 17.14 8.90 13.86
CA TRP A 58 16.80 9.85 12.81
C TRP A 58 16.27 9.16 11.54
N CYS A 59 16.85 8.02 11.14
CA CYS A 59 16.35 7.23 10.00
C CYS A 59 14.94 6.75 10.30
N PHE A 60 14.72 6.16 11.48
CA PHE A 60 13.42 5.66 11.88
C PHE A 60 12.36 6.77 11.92
N GLN A 61 12.68 7.94 12.46
CA GLN A 61 11.78 9.10 12.48
C GLN A 61 11.42 9.60 11.08
N TYR A 62 12.39 9.68 10.18
CA TYR A 62 12.13 10.07 8.80
C TYR A 62 11.21 9.06 8.08
N LEU A 63 11.57 7.78 8.17
CA LEU A 63 10.87 6.70 7.45
C LEU A 63 9.47 6.45 7.99
N SER A 64 9.28 6.56 9.30
CA SER A 64 7.95 6.48 9.93
C SER A 64 7.04 7.64 9.54
N GLY A 65 7.56 8.87 9.47
CA GLY A 65 6.78 10.01 9.02
C GLY A 65 6.44 9.96 7.53
N TYR A 66 7.37 9.52 6.67
CA TYR A 66 7.09 9.24 5.26
C TYR A 66 6.00 8.18 5.11
N LEU A 67 6.08 7.07 5.86
CA LEU A 67 5.07 6.01 5.85
C LEU A 67 3.69 6.53 6.31
N GLY A 68 3.66 7.38 7.33
CA GLY A 68 2.46 8.09 7.79
C GLY A 68 1.84 8.97 6.71
N TYR A 69 2.67 9.72 5.99
CA TYR A 69 2.23 10.56 4.88
C TYR A 69 1.69 9.73 3.70
N ALA A 70 2.45 8.71 3.28
CA ALA A 70 2.06 7.81 2.20
C ALA A 70 0.75 7.08 2.52
N ALA A 71 0.50 6.69 3.77
CA ALA A 71 -0.76 6.08 4.17
C ALA A 71 -1.97 7.01 4.01
N ARG A 72 -1.83 8.29 4.36
CA ARG A 72 -2.90 9.29 4.15
C ARG A 72 -3.19 9.50 2.67
N VAL A 73 -2.15 9.65 1.85
CA VAL A 73 -2.30 9.81 0.40
C VAL A 73 -2.91 8.57 -0.22
N ASN A 74 -2.40 7.38 0.10
CA ASN A 74 -2.95 6.14 -0.45
C ASN A 74 -4.37 5.87 0.05
N ALA A 75 -4.73 6.16 1.31
CA ALA A 75 -6.13 6.07 1.74
C ALA A 75 -7.07 6.95 0.91
N TYR A 76 -6.60 8.13 0.51
CA TYR A 76 -7.33 9.01 -0.40
C TYR A 76 -7.34 8.48 -1.85
N VAL A 77 -6.27 7.85 -2.33
CA VAL A 77 -6.24 7.17 -3.66
C VAL A 77 -7.18 5.96 -3.70
N TYR A 78 -7.23 5.18 -2.62
CA TYR A 78 -8.06 3.97 -2.48
C TYR A 78 -9.53 4.27 -2.14
N LEU A 79 -9.93 5.54 -2.16
CA LEU A 79 -11.26 6.01 -1.80
C LEU A 79 -11.70 5.66 -0.37
N LEU A 80 -10.76 5.36 0.52
CA LEU A 80 -11.07 4.99 1.91
C LEU A 80 -11.44 6.19 2.78
N THR A 81 -10.97 7.38 2.41
CA THR A 81 -11.35 8.65 3.05
C THR A 81 -11.75 9.70 2.00
N ASP A 82 -12.62 10.62 2.39
CA ASP A 82 -12.98 11.82 1.64
C ASP A 82 -12.21 13.06 2.04
N ALA A 83 -11.57 13.05 3.21
CA ALA A 83 -10.80 14.16 3.70
C ALA A 83 -9.50 14.29 2.90
N TYR A 84 -9.27 15.47 2.33
CA TYR A 84 -8.03 15.73 1.60
C TYR A 84 -6.82 15.61 2.55
N PRO A 85 -5.77 14.86 2.18
CA PRO A 85 -4.61 14.67 3.04
C PRO A 85 -3.89 16.01 3.26
N PRO A 86 -3.61 16.41 4.51
CA PRO A 86 -2.85 17.62 4.78
C PRO A 86 -1.38 17.44 4.38
N PHE A 87 -0.76 18.51 3.87
CA PHE A 87 0.69 18.58 3.61
C PHE A 87 1.49 18.72 4.91
N ALA A 88 1.28 17.78 5.83
CA ALA A 88 1.85 17.80 7.16
C ALA A 88 2.50 16.45 7.49
N TRP A 89 3.61 16.52 8.22
CA TRP A 89 4.37 15.35 8.66
C TRP A 89 3.57 14.50 9.66
N SER A 90 2.90 15.16 10.60
CA SER A 90 1.92 14.56 11.50
C SER A 90 0.58 15.30 11.36
N ALA A 91 -0.50 14.54 11.40
CA ALA A 91 -1.87 15.06 11.33
C ALA A 91 -2.71 14.42 12.44
N PRO A 92 -2.46 14.78 13.72
CA PRO A 92 -3.25 14.26 14.83
C PRO A 92 -4.73 14.66 14.65
N GLY A 93 -5.63 13.67 14.66
CA GLY A 93 -7.08 13.89 14.49
C GLY A 93 -7.61 13.79 13.05
N HIS A 94 -6.80 13.39 12.09
CA HIS A 94 -7.26 13.05 10.74
C HIS A 94 -7.83 11.62 10.70
N ASP A 95 -8.81 11.36 9.82
CA ASP A 95 -9.54 10.08 9.68
C ASP A 95 -8.65 8.85 9.43
N VAL A 96 -7.39 9.05 9.04
CA VAL A 96 -6.42 8.00 8.73
C VAL A 96 -5.28 8.04 9.74
N GLY A 97 -5.34 7.14 10.72
CA GLY A 97 -4.33 6.94 11.74
C GLY A 97 -3.43 5.74 11.42
N LEU A 98 -2.12 5.89 11.60
CA LEU A 98 -1.19 4.76 11.61
C LEU A 98 -0.59 4.61 13.00
N THR A 99 -0.90 3.49 13.66
CA THR A 99 -0.21 3.08 14.88
C THR A 99 0.99 2.23 14.48
N LEU A 100 2.19 2.81 14.62
CA LEU A 100 3.43 2.10 14.37
C LEU A 100 3.93 1.44 15.67
N PRO A 101 4.35 0.16 15.63
CA PRO A 101 5.01 -0.44 16.77
C PRO A 101 6.29 0.32 17.11
N ALA A 102 6.65 0.35 18.40
CA ALA A 102 7.91 0.93 18.86
C ALA A 102 9.10 0.28 18.12
N GLN A 103 10.20 1.04 17.99
CA GLN A 103 11.39 0.62 17.23
C GLN A 103 11.85 -0.79 17.64
N ASP A 104 11.61 -1.76 16.75
CA ASP A 104 11.94 -3.17 17.00
C ASP A 104 13.41 -3.45 16.65
N ARG A 105 14.01 -4.50 17.24
CA ARG A 105 15.37 -4.92 16.89
C ARG A 105 15.35 -5.63 15.54
N LEU A 106 16.23 -5.23 14.62
CA LEU A 106 16.32 -5.87 13.30
C LEU A 106 17.33 -7.02 13.35
N ASN A 107 16.89 -8.20 12.92
CA ASN A 107 17.81 -9.32 12.74
C ASN A 107 18.72 -9.03 11.53
N ARG A 108 20.04 -8.97 11.75
CA ARG A 108 21.05 -8.65 10.72
C ARG A 108 20.96 -9.57 9.52
N LEU A 109 20.74 -10.86 9.75
CA LEU A 109 20.55 -11.85 8.68
C LEU A 109 19.26 -11.57 7.90
N ALA A 110 18.18 -11.18 8.58
CA ALA A 110 16.94 -10.82 7.91
C ALA A 110 17.08 -9.53 7.08
N VAL A 111 17.96 -8.61 7.47
CA VAL A 111 18.29 -7.40 6.68
C VAL A 111 19.09 -7.75 5.42
N LEU A 112 20.04 -8.69 5.53
CA LEU A 112 20.84 -9.16 4.40
C LEU A 112 20.00 -9.99 3.41
N PHE A 113 19.28 -10.99 3.91
CA PHE A 113 18.34 -11.80 3.11
C PHE A 113 17.07 -11.04 2.71
N ARG A 114 16.90 -9.79 3.17
CA ARG A 114 15.73 -8.98 2.87
C ARG A 114 15.53 -8.82 1.38
N ILE A 115 16.61 -8.67 0.62
CA ILE A 115 16.58 -8.48 -0.85
C ILE A 115 15.91 -9.69 -1.52
N ILE A 116 16.26 -10.91 -1.09
CA ILE A 116 15.65 -12.14 -1.60
C ILE A 116 14.19 -12.27 -1.14
N LEU A 117 13.92 -11.99 0.13
CA LEU A 117 12.56 -11.99 0.71
C LEU A 117 11.66 -10.90 0.12
N LEU A 118 12.23 -9.83 -0.44
CA LEU A 118 11.49 -8.75 -1.07
C LEU A 118 10.87 -9.20 -2.39
N ILE A 119 11.49 -10.15 -3.10
CA ILE A 119 11.02 -10.59 -4.41
C ILE A 119 9.61 -11.20 -4.31
N PRO A 120 9.33 -12.20 -3.44
CA PRO A 120 7.96 -12.73 -3.30
C PRO A 120 6.94 -11.68 -2.85
N ALA A 121 7.32 -10.84 -1.87
CA ALA A 121 6.44 -9.80 -1.37
C ALA A 121 6.13 -8.74 -2.44
N TYR A 122 7.12 -8.38 -3.27
CA TYR A 122 6.99 -7.46 -4.39
C TYR A 122 6.08 -8.03 -5.47
N ILE A 123 6.18 -9.33 -5.80
CA ILE A 123 5.28 -9.96 -6.77
C ILE A 123 3.83 -9.86 -6.30
N VAL A 124 3.56 -10.19 -5.03
CA VAL A 124 2.20 -10.08 -4.47
C VAL A 124 1.72 -8.63 -4.49
N ALA A 125 2.57 -7.68 -4.09
CA ALA A 125 2.25 -6.25 -4.11
C ALA A 125 1.97 -5.75 -5.55
N ALA A 126 2.80 -6.14 -6.52
CA ALA A 126 2.65 -5.78 -7.92
C ALA A 126 1.36 -6.35 -8.52
N VAL A 127 1.06 -7.63 -8.28
CA VAL A 127 -0.20 -8.25 -8.70
C VAL A 127 -1.40 -7.52 -8.10
N VAL A 128 -1.38 -7.25 -6.80
CA VAL A 128 -2.46 -6.50 -6.12
C VAL A 128 -2.62 -5.09 -6.70
N ALA A 129 -1.51 -4.37 -6.93
CA ALA A 129 -1.52 -3.02 -7.50
C ALA A 129 -1.98 -2.97 -8.96
N SER A 130 -1.58 -3.94 -9.79
CA SER A 130 -2.04 -4.07 -11.17
C SER A 130 -3.54 -4.36 -11.22
N GLY A 131 -4.01 -5.30 -10.39
CA GLY A 131 -5.44 -5.60 -10.24
C GLY A 131 -6.24 -4.38 -9.79
N TRP A 132 -5.70 -3.64 -8.82
CA TRP A 132 -6.27 -2.39 -8.36
C TRP A 132 -6.39 -1.37 -9.49
N THR A 133 -5.35 -1.16 -10.30
CA THR A 133 -5.37 -0.20 -11.41
C THR A 133 -6.47 -0.52 -12.42
N VAL A 134 -6.66 -1.80 -12.75
CA VAL A 134 -7.75 -2.24 -13.66
C VAL A 134 -9.11 -1.97 -13.03
N LEU A 135 -9.29 -2.36 -11.77
CA LEU A 135 -10.55 -2.17 -11.05
C LEU A 135 -10.83 -0.71 -10.71
N ALA A 136 -9.81 0.12 -10.53
CA ALA A 136 -9.91 1.53 -10.17
C ALA A 136 -10.66 2.31 -11.25
N PHE A 137 -10.48 1.95 -12.53
CA PHE A 137 -11.28 2.52 -13.63
C PHE A 137 -12.78 2.21 -13.47
N PHE A 138 -13.11 0.95 -13.13
CA PHE A 138 -14.49 0.54 -12.88
C PHE A 138 -15.05 1.12 -11.59
N PHE A 139 -14.27 1.18 -10.50
CA PHE A 139 -14.67 1.79 -9.24
C PHE A 139 -14.92 3.28 -9.40
N TRP A 140 -14.07 3.97 -10.18
CA TRP A 140 -14.29 5.37 -10.54
C TRP A 140 -15.63 5.55 -11.26
N LEU A 141 -15.94 4.71 -12.26
CA LEU A 141 -17.22 4.75 -12.97
C LEU A 141 -18.40 4.41 -12.07
N ILE A 142 -18.29 3.36 -11.25
CA ILE A 142 -19.33 2.93 -10.31
C ILE A 142 -19.61 4.02 -9.29
N VAL A 143 -18.59 4.63 -8.69
CA VAL A 143 -18.77 5.71 -7.71
C VAL A 143 -19.35 6.96 -8.38
N LEU A 144 -19.00 7.25 -9.63
CA LEU A 144 -19.61 8.35 -10.39
C LEU A 144 -21.13 8.15 -10.56
N VAL A 145 -21.56 6.91 -10.84
CA VAL A 145 -22.98 6.56 -11.05
C VAL A 145 -23.75 6.42 -9.74
N LEU A 146 -23.24 5.64 -8.77
CA LEU A 146 -23.90 5.34 -7.50
C LEU A 146 -23.78 6.49 -6.49
N GLY A 147 -22.71 7.28 -6.57
CA GLY A 147 -22.38 8.33 -5.61
C GLY A 147 -22.08 7.84 -4.19
N ARG A 148 -21.81 6.55 -4.02
CA ARG A 148 -21.41 5.91 -2.76
C ARG A 148 -20.46 4.75 -3.04
N ILE A 149 -19.57 4.45 -2.10
CA ILE A 149 -18.71 3.28 -2.18
C ILE A 149 -19.52 2.03 -1.77
N PRO A 150 -19.55 0.98 -2.60
CA PRO A 150 -20.13 -0.30 -2.20
C PRO A 150 -19.29 -0.92 -1.07
N GLY A 151 -19.93 -1.48 -0.03
CA GLY A 151 -19.23 -2.12 1.08
C GLY A 151 -18.15 -3.15 0.68
N PRO A 152 -18.36 -4.00 -0.34
CA PRO A 152 -17.32 -4.90 -0.85
C PRO A 152 -16.08 -4.20 -1.40
N VAL A 153 -16.27 -3.05 -2.07
CA VAL A 153 -15.17 -2.24 -2.63
C VAL A 153 -14.36 -1.64 -1.51
N PHE A 154 -15.01 -1.03 -0.50
CA PHE A 154 -14.33 -0.51 0.68
C PHE A 154 -13.48 -1.59 1.38
N ALA A 155 -14.07 -2.78 1.63
CA ALA A 155 -13.37 -3.88 2.28
C ALA A 155 -12.16 -4.39 1.49
N ALA A 156 -12.28 -4.53 0.16
CA ALA A 156 -11.16 -4.96 -0.68
C ALA A 156 -10.06 -3.89 -0.77
N SER A 157 -10.44 -2.61 -0.88
CA SER A 157 -9.52 -1.46 -0.92
C SER A 157 -8.75 -1.33 0.39
N ALA A 158 -9.44 -1.48 1.53
CA ALA A 158 -8.83 -1.44 2.86
C ALA A 158 -7.82 -2.58 3.05
N ALA A 159 -8.16 -3.78 2.58
CA ALA A 159 -7.27 -4.93 2.63
C ALA A 159 -6.03 -4.76 1.74
N ALA A 160 -6.21 -4.26 0.51
CA ALA A 160 -5.13 -3.95 -0.41
C ALA A 160 -4.18 -2.90 0.17
N LEU A 161 -4.73 -1.76 0.61
CA LEU A 161 -3.95 -0.69 1.22
C LEU A 161 -3.19 -1.15 2.46
N ARG A 162 -3.84 -1.94 3.33
CA ARG A 162 -3.19 -2.50 4.52
C ARG A 162 -1.99 -3.36 4.13
N TYR A 163 -2.12 -4.23 3.13
CA TYR A 163 -1.02 -5.06 2.68
C TYR A 163 0.11 -4.20 2.10
N GLU A 164 -0.23 -3.20 1.28
CA GLU A 164 0.72 -2.25 0.72
C GLU A 164 1.49 -1.50 1.82
N LEU A 165 0.81 -0.99 2.85
CA LEU A 165 1.46 -0.30 3.96
C LEU A 165 2.36 -1.22 4.78
N ARG A 166 1.97 -2.48 4.98
CA ARG A 166 2.83 -3.50 5.62
C ARG A 166 4.06 -3.79 4.75
N PHE A 167 3.88 -3.86 3.42
CA PHE A 167 4.98 -4.02 2.48
C PHE A 167 5.91 -2.81 2.48
N MET A 168 5.39 -1.59 2.41
CA MET A 168 6.18 -0.35 2.49
C MET A 168 6.94 -0.28 3.82
N ALA A 169 6.29 -0.55 4.95
CA ALA A 169 6.94 -0.57 6.26
C ALA A 169 8.08 -1.59 6.31
N TYR A 170 7.91 -2.75 5.67
CA TYR A 170 8.95 -3.75 5.54
C TYR A 170 10.08 -3.23 4.64
N THR A 171 9.79 -2.78 3.42
CA THR A 171 10.80 -2.28 2.48
C THR A 171 11.60 -1.09 3.03
N LEU A 172 10.94 -0.20 3.79
CA LEU A 172 11.57 0.94 4.45
C LEU A 172 12.30 0.56 5.76
N LEU A 173 12.40 -0.72 6.12
CA LEU A 173 13.00 -1.19 7.36
C LEU A 173 12.37 -0.67 8.67
N VAL A 174 11.18 -0.08 8.61
CA VAL A 174 10.44 0.42 9.79
C VAL A 174 9.94 -0.73 10.66
N THR A 175 9.61 -1.87 10.04
CA THR A 175 9.20 -3.10 10.74
C THR A 175 10.05 -4.31 10.36
N SER A 176 10.24 -5.24 11.30
CA SER A 176 10.85 -6.55 11.09
C SER A 176 9.84 -7.58 10.55
N ALA A 177 8.55 -7.35 10.78
CA ALA A 177 7.49 -8.30 10.46
C ALA A 177 7.22 -8.41 8.95
N TYR A 178 7.33 -9.62 8.41
CA TYR A 178 7.02 -9.93 7.01
C TYR A 178 5.53 -9.66 6.71
N PRO A 179 5.20 -8.99 5.58
CA PRO A 179 3.82 -8.65 5.24
C PRO A 179 3.01 -9.93 4.97
N LYS A 180 2.15 -10.28 5.93
CA LYS A 180 1.21 -11.39 5.85
C LYS A 180 -0.22 -10.89 6.11
N MET A 181 -1.20 -11.75 5.85
CA MET A 181 -2.64 -11.52 6.11
C MET A 181 -3.27 -10.47 5.18
N LEU A 182 -3.23 -10.74 3.87
CA LEU A 182 -3.96 -9.97 2.86
C LEU A 182 -5.49 -10.09 3.03
N PHE A 183 -5.99 -11.25 3.48
CA PHE A 183 -7.42 -11.54 3.63
C PHE A 183 -8.03 -11.14 4.98
N GLY A 184 -7.40 -10.20 5.69
CA GLY A 184 -7.90 -9.71 6.97
C GLY A 184 -7.43 -10.51 8.18
N ASP A 185 -7.97 -10.16 9.34
CA ASP A 185 -7.58 -10.71 10.63
C ASP A 185 -8.51 -11.88 11.02
N ASP A 186 -7.98 -12.91 11.70
CA ASP A 186 -8.77 -14.06 12.12
C ASP A 186 -9.66 -13.72 13.34
N LYS A 187 -10.90 -14.22 13.35
CA LYS A 187 -11.85 -14.07 14.48
C LYS A 187 -11.30 -14.56 15.84
N ARG A 188 -10.24 -15.37 15.84
CA ARG A 188 -9.60 -15.93 17.04
C ARG A 188 -8.81 -14.91 17.87
N VAL A 189 -8.40 -13.79 17.26
CA VAL A 189 -7.64 -12.73 17.97
C VAL A 189 -8.53 -11.93 18.93
N GLN A 190 -9.86 -12.08 18.84
CA GLN A 190 -10.84 -11.34 19.64
C GLN A 190 -11.05 -11.88 21.07
N HIS A 191 -10.50 -13.06 21.41
CA HIS A 191 -10.73 -13.70 22.72
C HIS A 191 -9.57 -13.54 23.74
N GLY A 192 -8.50 -12.82 23.39
CA GLY A 192 -7.28 -12.75 24.22
C GLY A 192 -7.07 -11.47 25.02
N ASP A 193 -7.51 -10.31 24.54
CA ASP A 193 -7.10 -9.02 25.12
C ASP A 193 -8.30 -8.21 25.64
N THR A 194 -8.53 -8.28 26.95
CA THR A 194 -9.34 -7.33 27.71
C THR A 194 -8.60 -5.99 27.83
N ALA A 195 -8.62 -5.17 26.78
CA ALA A 195 -8.19 -3.77 26.82
C ALA A 195 -9.39 -2.84 26.53
N PRO A 196 -9.53 -1.70 27.25
CA PRO A 196 -10.69 -0.82 27.13
C PRO A 196 -10.79 -0.21 25.73
N ALA A 197 -12.00 -0.27 25.17
CA ALA A 197 -12.34 0.18 23.83
C ALA A 197 -12.15 1.70 23.65
N THR A 198 -10.97 2.12 23.19
CA THR A 198 -10.79 3.45 22.60
C THR A 198 -11.11 3.34 21.11
N THR A 199 -12.26 3.88 20.71
CA THR A 199 -12.71 4.10 19.31
C THR A 199 -12.55 2.90 18.38
N THR A 200 -13.62 2.13 18.23
CA THR A 200 -13.71 0.98 17.32
C THR A 200 -13.59 1.45 15.86
N SER A 201 -12.37 1.46 15.33
CA SER A 201 -12.10 1.65 13.91
C SER A 201 -12.66 0.49 13.08
N ASP A 202 -13.29 0.77 11.94
CA ASP A 202 -13.86 -0.26 11.06
C ASP A 202 -12.79 -1.19 10.45
N THR A 203 -11.52 -0.77 10.51
CA THR A 203 -10.39 -1.58 10.09
C THR A 203 -9.74 -2.34 11.25
N ARG A 204 -10.23 -2.27 12.49
CA ARG A 204 -9.59 -2.88 13.68
C ARG A 204 -10.57 -3.74 14.51
N PRO A 205 -10.64 -5.07 14.30
CA PRO A 205 -9.95 -5.89 13.30
C PRO A 205 -10.62 -5.85 11.92
N LEU A 206 -9.84 -6.01 10.84
CA LEU A 206 -10.40 -6.01 9.48
C LEU A 206 -10.95 -7.39 9.14
N LEU A 207 -12.26 -7.54 9.19
CA LEU A 207 -12.97 -8.76 8.80
C LEU A 207 -13.56 -8.58 7.40
N LEU A 208 -13.04 -9.28 6.38
CA LEU A 208 -13.61 -9.20 5.04
C LEU A 208 -14.94 -9.96 4.96
N SER A 209 -15.97 -9.25 4.47
CA SER A 209 -17.22 -9.85 4.02
C SER A 209 -16.98 -10.79 2.83
N THR A 210 -17.90 -11.73 2.58
CA THR A 210 -17.80 -12.68 1.45
C THR A 210 -17.64 -11.94 0.11
N GLY A 211 -18.40 -10.86 -0.10
CA GLY A 211 -18.26 -10.02 -1.30
C GLY A 211 -16.90 -9.31 -1.41
N GLY A 212 -16.35 -8.83 -0.29
CA GLY A 212 -15.01 -8.23 -0.26
C GLY A 212 -13.91 -9.24 -0.61
N LYS A 213 -14.03 -10.49 -0.14
CA LYS A 213 -13.09 -11.57 -0.51
C LYS A 213 -13.16 -11.91 -1.99
N VAL A 214 -14.36 -12.03 -2.55
CA VAL A 214 -14.55 -12.30 -3.99
C VAL A 214 -13.92 -11.19 -4.83
N LEU A 215 -14.14 -9.93 -4.46
CA LEU A 215 -13.56 -8.79 -5.17
C LEU A 215 -12.03 -8.76 -5.06
N LEU A 216 -11.49 -9.09 -3.89
CA LEU A 216 -10.05 -9.19 -3.67
C LEU A 216 -9.43 -10.32 -4.51
N VAL A 217 -10.11 -11.47 -4.65
CA VAL A 217 -9.69 -12.55 -5.55
C VAL A 217 -9.74 -12.09 -7.01
N ALA A 218 -10.82 -11.42 -7.41
CA ALA A 218 -10.94 -10.87 -8.76
C ALA A 218 -9.81 -9.89 -9.07
N MET A 219 -9.44 -9.03 -8.10
CA MET A 219 -8.30 -8.12 -8.21
C MET A 219 -6.99 -8.90 -8.41
N ILE A 220 -6.73 -9.95 -7.64
CA ILE A 220 -5.52 -10.78 -7.81
C ILE A 220 -5.51 -11.42 -9.20
N VAL A 221 -6.62 -12.02 -9.64
CA VAL A 221 -6.71 -12.67 -10.96
C VAL A 221 -6.45 -11.66 -12.09
N LEU A 222 -7.11 -10.50 -12.05
CA LEU A 222 -6.88 -9.42 -13.01
C LEU A 222 -5.45 -8.89 -12.95
N GLY A 223 -4.87 -8.81 -11.76
CA GLY A 223 -3.48 -8.41 -11.56
C GLY A 223 -2.50 -9.36 -12.22
N VAL A 224 -2.67 -10.66 -12.04
CA VAL A 224 -1.83 -11.69 -12.69
C VAL A 224 -1.96 -11.59 -14.20
N LEU A 225 -3.18 -11.45 -14.72
CA LEU A 225 -3.42 -11.27 -16.16
C LEU A 225 -2.76 -10.00 -16.70
N GLY A 226 -2.82 -8.89 -15.96
CA GLY A 226 -2.18 -7.62 -16.33
C GLY A 226 -0.66 -7.72 -16.38
N VAL A 227 -0.04 -8.28 -15.33
CA VAL A 227 1.42 -8.45 -15.27
C VAL A 227 1.92 -9.41 -16.35
N ALA A 228 1.22 -10.51 -16.59
CA ALA A 228 1.55 -11.47 -17.65
C ALA A 228 1.41 -10.84 -19.05
N GLY A 229 0.36 -10.04 -19.27
CA GLY A 229 0.13 -9.32 -20.53
C GLY A 229 1.23 -8.31 -20.83
N SER A 230 1.63 -7.49 -19.84
CA SER A 230 2.72 -6.52 -20.00
C SER A 230 4.07 -7.19 -20.28
N GLY A 231 4.38 -8.30 -19.60
CA GLY A 231 5.60 -9.07 -19.85
C GLY A 231 5.66 -9.69 -21.26
N ALA A 232 4.53 -10.20 -21.76
CA ALA A 232 4.43 -10.74 -23.11
C ALA A 232 4.63 -9.67 -24.19
N THR A 233 4.09 -8.45 -23.99
CA THR A 233 4.33 -7.33 -24.91
C THR A 233 5.79 -6.87 -24.92
N SER A 234 6.50 -6.92 -23.78
CA SER A 234 7.93 -6.61 -23.75
C SER A 234 8.75 -7.64 -24.51
N ALA A 235 8.48 -8.93 -24.32
CA ALA A 235 9.18 -10.01 -25.02
C ALA A 235 8.97 -9.97 -26.54
N ALA A 236 7.75 -9.67 -27.00
CA ALA A 236 7.46 -9.50 -28.42
C ALA A 236 8.19 -8.31 -29.06
N GLY A 237 8.46 -7.25 -28.29
CA GLY A 237 9.24 -6.09 -28.74
C GLY A 237 10.73 -6.39 -28.95
N PHE A 238 11.31 -7.28 -28.14
CA PHE A 238 12.71 -7.72 -28.31
C PHE A 238 12.87 -8.62 -29.55
N ASP A 239 11.93 -9.53 -29.78
CA ASP A 239 11.95 -10.47 -30.93
C ASP A 239 11.80 -9.71 -32.27
N ALA A 240 10.94 -8.68 -32.30
CA ALA A 240 10.79 -7.80 -33.46
C ALA A 240 12.05 -6.95 -33.75
N ALA A 241 12.80 -6.55 -32.71
CA ALA A 241 14.03 -5.77 -32.86
C ALA A 241 15.20 -6.62 -33.41
N GLU A 242 15.32 -7.88 -32.98
CA GLU A 242 16.33 -8.81 -33.53
C GLU A 242 16.04 -9.12 -35.02
N THR A 243 14.78 -9.38 -35.37
CA THR A 243 14.39 -9.73 -36.75
C THR A 243 14.63 -8.57 -37.73
N GLY A 244 14.42 -7.31 -37.30
CA GLY A 244 14.67 -6.13 -38.13
C GLY A 244 16.15 -5.84 -38.40
N THR A 245 17.06 -6.31 -37.55
CA THR A 245 18.51 -6.13 -37.75
C THR A 245 19.13 -7.14 -38.72
N SER A 246 18.49 -8.30 -38.94
CA SER A 246 19.00 -9.31 -39.88
C SER A 246 18.72 -9.02 -41.37
N GLU A 247 17.76 -8.14 -41.70
CA GLU A 247 17.41 -7.84 -43.10
C GLU A 247 18.30 -6.77 -43.76
N PHE A 248 19.07 -5.99 -42.99
CA PHE A 248 19.93 -4.91 -43.51
C PHE A 248 21.43 -5.28 -43.61
N GLY A 249 21.78 -6.55 -43.39
CA GLY A 249 23.17 -7.02 -43.29
C GLY A 249 23.60 -8.08 -44.31
N GLY A 250 22.92 -8.19 -45.46
CA GLY A 250 23.22 -9.15 -46.54
C GLY A 250 23.54 -8.48 -47.86
#